data_AF-A0AAN7MI30-F1
#
_entry.id   AF-A0AAN7MI30-F1
#
_cell.length_a   1.000
_cell.length_b   1.000
_cell.length_c   1.000
_cell.angle_alpha   90.00
_cell.angle_beta   90.00
_cell.angle_gamma   90.00
#
_symmetry.space_group_name_H-M   'P 1'
#
loop_
_entity.id
_entity.type
_entity.pdbx_description
1 polymer ?
#
loop_
_entity_poly.entity_id
_entity_poly.type
_entity_poly.pdbx_seq_one_letter_code
_entity_poly.pdbx_strand_id
1 'polypeptide(L)'
;MGEAPVQTPQLQARLNPAILQQSRQLAYQALLKTPDTGKATQSFVSIKQGITESFMSFIDKQKEAIEKQVENEAAREVLLMKLAVENANVDCKRVLQTLCNPSLVEMMEACQKVGSFEHQAQAMASAFEALRFDNRACFRCGKTGHFKRNCPNCKPVARTDTSASASHDNSNGLRGRTAGSARMDVTTDAEVIIEDQTIHRVPLNARGPLGGGLSALLLGRSSVTLKGLFVLPGVVDADYEGQIQAMIWTPSPPFVIPKGSWIAQLVPFRSQVPVTDSVKRGKGGFGSTGTPLILWAQTVQSQWPMLTCTLSNGQGTPRTIKLQGMIDT
;
A
#
# COMPACT_ATOMS: atom_id res chain seq x y z
N MET A 1 4.46 30.88 -47.97
CA MET A 1 5.74 30.53 -48.61
C MET A 1 6.62 31.75 -48.82
N GLY A 2 6.09 32.91 -49.23
CA GLY A 2 6.92 34.10 -49.40
C GLY A 2 7.85 34.01 -50.60
N GLU A 3 7.46 33.22 -51.60
CA GLU A 3 8.19 33.06 -52.85
C GLU A 3 7.67 34.04 -53.90
N ALA A 4 8.36 34.09 -55.05
CA ALA A 4 7.92 34.89 -56.18
C ALA A 4 6.43 34.61 -56.52
N PRO A 5 5.60 35.64 -56.75
CA PRO A 5 5.95 37.06 -56.91
C PRO A 5 5.96 37.90 -55.62
N VAL A 6 5.69 37.32 -54.44
CA VAL A 6 5.53 38.03 -53.14
C VAL A 6 6.73 37.83 -52.21
N GLN A 7 7.92 37.91 -52.78
CA GLN A 7 9.19 37.59 -52.11
C GLN A 7 9.72 38.69 -51.19
N THR A 8 9.21 39.92 -51.29
CA THR A 8 9.64 41.03 -50.42
C THR A 8 8.59 41.34 -49.35
N PRO A 9 9.01 41.75 -48.13
CA PRO A 9 8.07 42.15 -47.07
C PRO A 9 7.08 43.24 -47.49
N GLN A 10 7.50 44.15 -48.37
CA GLN A 10 6.66 45.23 -48.90
C GLN A 10 5.55 44.71 -49.82
N LEU A 11 5.83 43.66 -50.61
CA LEU A 11 4.82 43.00 -51.45
C LEU A 11 3.89 42.12 -50.61
N GLN A 12 4.41 41.48 -49.56
CA GLN A 12 3.61 40.68 -48.62
C GLN A 12 2.66 41.55 -47.79
N ALA A 13 3.07 42.76 -47.40
CA ALA A 13 2.22 43.71 -46.67
C ALA A 13 1.00 44.19 -47.49
N ARG A 14 1.02 44.03 -48.82
CA ARG A 14 -0.11 44.34 -49.71
C ARG A 14 -1.08 43.17 -49.90
N LEU A 15 -0.79 42.00 -49.33
CA LEU A 15 -1.67 40.84 -49.41
C LEU A 15 -2.98 41.10 -48.64
N ASN A 16 -4.05 40.42 -49.06
CA ASN A 16 -5.34 40.49 -48.38
C ASN A 16 -5.17 40.08 -46.89
N PRO A 17 -5.67 40.87 -45.93
CA PRO A 17 -5.59 40.55 -44.51
C PRO A 17 -6.08 39.15 -44.13
N ALA A 18 -7.09 38.62 -44.85
CA ALA A 18 -7.59 37.26 -44.63
C ALA A 18 -6.54 36.18 -44.94
N ILE A 19 -5.71 36.37 -45.99
CA ILE A 19 -4.63 35.46 -46.36
C ILE A 19 -3.53 35.49 -45.30
N LEU A 20 -3.20 36.68 -44.78
CA LEU A 20 -2.23 36.83 -43.69
C LEU A 20 -2.73 36.15 -42.41
N GLN A 21 -4.02 36.27 -42.10
CA GLN A 21 -4.64 35.62 -40.94
C GLN A 21 -4.68 34.09 -41.08
N GLN A 22 -4.99 33.58 -42.28
CA GLN A 22 -4.96 32.15 -42.57
C GLN A 22 -3.53 31.59 -42.50
N SER A 23 -2.56 32.30 -43.06
CA SER A 23 -1.14 31.91 -42.98
C SER A 23 -0.65 31.89 -41.52
N ARG A 24 -1.07 32.87 -40.70
CA ARG A 24 -0.78 32.89 -39.27
C ARG A 24 -1.36 31.67 -38.56
N GLN A 25 -2.62 31.34 -38.83
CA GLN A 25 -3.29 30.20 -38.21
C GLN A 25 -2.60 28.88 -38.56
N LEU A 26 -2.26 28.69 -39.84
CA LEU A 26 -1.55 27.50 -40.31
C LEU A 26 -0.15 27.40 -39.71
N ALA A 27 0.59 28.52 -39.63
CA ALA A 27 1.91 28.55 -39.00
C ALA A 27 1.84 28.22 -37.49
N TYR A 28 0.83 28.75 -36.80
CA TYR A 28 0.59 28.44 -35.38
C TYR A 28 0.26 26.96 -35.16
N GLN A 29 -0.62 26.39 -35.99
CA GLN A 29 -0.93 24.95 -35.94
C GLN A 29 0.30 24.09 -36.25
N ALA A 30 1.14 24.49 -37.20
CA ALA A 30 2.38 23.79 -37.50
C ALA A 30 3.37 23.84 -36.33
N LEU A 31 3.49 24.98 -35.65
CA LEU A 31 4.35 25.15 -34.47
C LEU A 31 3.94 24.21 -33.33
N LEU A 32 2.64 24.05 -33.07
CA LEU A 32 2.13 23.14 -32.05
C LEU A 32 2.40 21.66 -32.38
N LYS A 33 2.54 21.33 -33.67
CA LYS A 33 2.82 19.97 -34.15
C LYS A 33 4.31 19.65 -34.20
N THR A 34 5.20 20.64 -34.27
CA THR A 34 6.63 20.42 -34.27
C THR A 34 7.11 19.96 -32.88
N PRO A 35 7.76 18.79 -32.75
CA PRO A 35 8.29 18.32 -31.48
C PRO A 35 9.45 19.21 -31.01
N ASP A 36 9.59 19.38 -29.68
CA ASP A 36 10.75 20.04 -29.09
C ASP A 36 12.04 19.37 -29.59
N THR A 37 12.91 20.12 -30.27
CA THR A 37 14.21 19.64 -30.73
C THR A 37 14.98 18.99 -29.57
N GLY A 38 15.17 17.67 -29.64
CA GLY A 38 15.96 16.88 -28.69
C GLY A 38 15.18 15.99 -27.72
N LYS A 39 13.84 16.01 -27.69
CA LYS A 39 13.05 15.05 -26.89
C LYS A 39 12.52 13.93 -27.79
N ALA A 40 12.90 12.69 -27.50
CA ALA A 40 12.32 11.52 -28.16
C ALA A 40 10.80 11.47 -27.87
N THR A 41 9.98 11.49 -28.91
CA THR A 41 8.53 11.39 -28.77
C THR A 41 8.17 10.00 -28.24
N GLN A 42 7.77 9.92 -26.97
CA GLN A 42 7.26 8.68 -26.40
C GLN A 42 5.94 8.30 -27.09
N SER A 43 5.77 7.03 -27.44
CA SER A 43 4.50 6.54 -27.97
C SER A 43 3.39 6.81 -26.95
N PHE A 44 2.27 7.40 -27.39
CA PHE A 44 1.17 7.73 -26.47
C PHE A 44 0.61 6.49 -25.73
N VAL A 45 0.75 5.30 -26.32
CA VAL A 45 0.35 4.01 -25.72
C VAL A 45 1.25 3.62 -24.54
N SER A 46 2.53 4.02 -24.57
CA SER A 46 3.52 3.66 -23.55
C SER A 46 3.42 4.49 -22.26
N ILE A 47 2.61 5.55 -22.26
CA ILE A 47 2.45 6.44 -21.11
C ILE A 47 1.59 5.75 -20.05
N LYS A 48 2.20 5.50 -18.89
CA LYS A 48 1.56 4.92 -17.71
C LYS A 48 1.67 5.86 -16.52
N GLN A 49 0.65 5.85 -15.66
CA GLN A 49 0.66 6.63 -14.43
C GLN A 49 1.71 6.08 -13.46
N GLY A 50 2.55 6.96 -12.91
CA GLY A 50 3.46 6.59 -11.83
C GLY A 50 2.74 6.16 -10.54
N ILE A 51 3.42 5.40 -9.69
CA ILE A 51 2.87 4.93 -8.40
C ILE A 51 2.50 6.06 -7.44
N THR A 52 3.22 7.19 -7.50
CA THR A 52 2.99 8.39 -6.69
C THR A 52 2.46 9.56 -7.53
N GLU A 53 2.25 9.35 -8.82
CA GLU A 53 1.82 10.39 -9.74
C GLU A 53 0.32 10.66 -9.61
N SER A 54 -0.07 11.93 -9.53
CA SER A 54 -1.48 12.32 -9.53
C SER A 54 -2.14 11.97 -10.86
N PHE A 55 -3.42 11.59 -10.80
CA PHE A 55 -4.16 11.24 -12.01
C PHE A 55 -4.22 12.41 -13.00
N MET A 56 -4.35 13.64 -12.52
CA MET A 56 -4.36 14.85 -13.35
C MET A 56 -3.06 15.03 -14.15
N SER A 57 -1.90 14.91 -13.49
CA SER A 57 -0.58 15.01 -14.15
C SER A 57 -0.38 13.92 -15.20
N PHE A 58 -0.90 12.72 -14.93
CA PHE A 58 -0.85 11.61 -15.88
C PHE A 58 -1.72 11.89 -17.11
N ILE A 59 -2.96 12.36 -16.91
CA ILE A 59 -3.88 12.71 -17.99
C ILE A 59 -3.31 13.83 -18.87
N ASP A 60 -2.68 14.85 -18.29
CA ASP A 60 -2.07 15.94 -19.07
C ASP A 60 -0.99 15.42 -20.02
N LYS A 61 -0.08 14.57 -19.53
CA LYS A 61 0.96 13.94 -20.38
C LYS A 61 0.35 13.07 -21.48
N GLN A 62 -0.70 12.31 -21.14
CA GLN A 62 -1.34 11.41 -22.09
C GLN A 62 -2.08 12.21 -23.17
N LYS A 63 -2.82 13.25 -22.79
CA LYS A 63 -3.51 14.16 -23.70
C LYS A 63 -2.52 14.87 -24.63
N GLU A 64 -1.44 15.42 -24.08
CA GLU A 64 -0.40 16.07 -24.87
C GLU A 64 0.22 15.11 -25.91
N ALA A 65 0.51 13.88 -25.51
CA ALA A 65 1.07 12.87 -26.42
C ALA A 65 0.09 12.45 -27.52
N ILE A 66 -1.20 12.29 -27.19
CA ILE A 66 -2.26 11.96 -28.15
C ILE A 66 -2.47 13.11 -29.14
N GLU A 67 -2.51 14.36 -28.66
CA GLU A 67 -2.69 15.53 -29.53
C GLU A 67 -1.53 15.73 -30.52
N LYS A 68 -0.31 15.34 -30.12
CA LYS A 68 0.88 15.37 -30.97
C LYS A 68 0.94 14.23 -31.99
N GLN A 69 0.33 13.08 -31.71
CA GLN A 69 0.48 11.86 -32.53
C GLN A 69 -0.77 11.47 -33.34
N VAL A 70 -1.95 11.94 -32.96
CA VAL A 70 -3.24 11.55 -33.57
C VAL A 70 -3.87 12.78 -34.22
N GLU A 71 -4.20 12.73 -35.51
CA GLU A 71 -4.81 13.87 -36.21
C GLU A 71 -6.32 13.96 -36.05
N ASN A 72 -7.01 12.81 -35.94
CA ASN A 72 -8.46 12.75 -35.86
C ASN A 72 -8.95 13.12 -34.45
N GLU A 73 -9.70 14.22 -34.34
CA GLU A 73 -10.17 14.77 -33.07
C GLU A 73 -11.09 13.81 -32.29
N ALA A 74 -12.05 13.17 -32.95
CA ALA A 74 -12.92 12.17 -32.31
C ALA A 74 -12.14 10.95 -31.81
N ALA A 75 -11.10 10.53 -32.54
CA ALA A 75 -10.22 9.45 -32.10
C ALA A 75 -9.38 9.85 -30.88
N ARG A 76 -8.95 11.12 -30.76
CA ARG A 76 -8.20 11.60 -29.59
C ARG A 76 -9.00 11.42 -28.31
N GLU A 77 -10.27 11.80 -28.33
CA GLU A 77 -11.15 11.71 -27.15
C GLU A 77 -11.37 10.24 -26.73
N VAL A 78 -11.68 9.37 -27.69
CA VAL A 78 -11.87 7.93 -27.42
C VAL A 78 -10.59 7.27 -26.91
N LEU A 79 -9.44 7.58 -27.52
CA LEU A 79 -8.14 7.04 -27.09
C LEU A 79 -7.77 7.55 -25.69
N LEU A 80 -8.01 8.83 -25.39
CA LEU A 80 -7.74 9.41 -24.08
C LEU A 80 -8.55 8.68 -23.00
N MET A 81 -9.85 8.50 -23.18
CA MET A 81 -10.70 7.84 -22.18
C MET A 81 -10.31 6.38 -21.97
N LYS A 82 -10.00 5.66 -23.05
CA LYS A 82 -9.62 4.24 -22.96
C LYS A 82 -8.27 4.06 -22.27
N LEU A 83 -7.26 4.83 -22.69
CA LEU A 83 -5.92 4.75 -22.13
C LEU A 83 -5.83 5.30 -20.71
N ALA A 84 -6.69 6.25 -20.34
CA ALA A 84 -6.80 6.76 -18.98
C ALA A 84 -7.10 5.65 -17.98
N VAL A 85 -8.01 4.72 -18.32
CA VAL A 85 -8.39 3.60 -17.45
C VAL A 85 -7.39 2.44 -17.54
N GLU A 86 -6.93 2.10 -18.75
CA GLU A 86 -6.04 0.96 -18.96
C GLU A 86 -4.67 1.15 -18.30
N ASN A 87 -4.11 2.36 -18.41
CA ASN A 87 -2.76 2.72 -17.97
C ASN A 87 -2.70 3.46 -16.63
N ALA A 88 -3.83 3.62 -15.93
CA ALA A 88 -3.88 4.10 -14.56
C ALA A 88 -3.10 3.19 -13.61
N ASN A 89 -2.63 3.75 -12.49
CA ASN A 89 -2.01 2.98 -11.42
C ASN A 89 -3.06 2.09 -10.71
N VAL A 90 -2.59 1.11 -9.92
CA VAL A 90 -3.45 0.09 -9.29
C VAL A 90 -4.57 0.69 -8.45
N ASP A 91 -4.27 1.76 -7.71
CA ASP A 91 -5.24 2.39 -6.84
C ASP A 91 -6.31 3.15 -7.64
N CYS A 92 -5.91 3.97 -8.62
CA CYS A 92 -6.85 4.70 -9.50
C CYS A 92 -7.70 3.72 -10.29
N LYS A 93 -7.08 2.66 -10.84
CA LYS A 93 -7.77 1.62 -11.61
C LYS A 93 -8.88 0.94 -10.80
N ARG A 94 -8.66 0.67 -9.51
CA ARG A 94 -9.67 0.08 -8.63
C ARG A 94 -10.91 0.96 -8.49
N VAL A 95 -10.74 2.28 -8.37
CA VAL A 95 -11.87 3.22 -8.27
C VAL A 95 -12.53 3.42 -9.62
N LEU A 96 -11.76 3.60 -10.70
CA LEU A 96 -12.28 3.81 -12.05
C LEU A 96 -13.14 2.63 -12.53
N GLN A 97 -12.80 1.40 -12.15
CA GLN A 97 -13.60 0.20 -12.44
C GLN A 97 -14.98 0.19 -11.78
N THR A 98 -15.22 1.02 -10.76
CA THR A 98 -16.54 1.14 -10.11
C THR A 98 -17.48 2.11 -10.81
N LEU A 99 -16.96 2.92 -11.73
CA LEU A 99 -17.72 3.94 -12.44
C LEU A 99 -18.25 3.37 -13.76
N CYS A 100 -19.48 3.73 -14.12
CA CYS A 100 -20.10 3.30 -15.38
C CYS A 100 -20.05 4.45 -16.38
N ASN A 101 -19.27 4.30 -17.45
CA ASN A 101 -19.04 5.31 -18.50
C ASN A 101 -18.74 6.73 -17.95
N PRO A 102 -17.72 6.89 -17.09
CA PRO A 102 -17.41 8.18 -16.49
C PRO A 102 -16.84 9.18 -17.51
N SER A 103 -17.13 10.44 -17.31
CA SER A 103 -16.44 11.57 -17.93
C SER A 103 -15.03 11.76 -17.32
N LEU A 104 -14.15 12.47 -18.02
CA LEU A 104 -12.79 12.74 -17.53
C LEU A 104 -12.79 13.44 -16.17
N VAL A 105 -13.73 14.35 -15.95
CA VAL A 105 -13.87 15.10 -14.70
C VAL A 105 -14.25 14.16 -13.55
N GLU A 106 -15.22 13.28 -13.76
CA GLU A 106 -15.61 12.27 -12.76
C GLU A 106 -14.46 11.31 -12.45
N MET A 107 -13.68 10.92 -13.47
CA MET A 107 -12.46 10.13 -13.26
C MET A 107 -11.44 10.87 -12.39
N MET A 108 -11.23 12.16 -12.65
CA MET A 108 -10.30 13.01 -11.89
C MET A 108 -10.73 13.18 -10.43
N GLU A 109 -12.01 13.47 -10.17
CA GLU A 109 -12.56 13.59 -8.82
C GLU A 109 -12.48 12.28 -8.04
N ALA A 110 -12.81 11.17 -8.69
CA ALA A 110 -12.74 9.84 -8.09
C ALA A 110 -11.31 9.45 -7.72
N CYS A 111 -10.32 9.82 -8.55
CA CYS A 111 -8.91 9.53 -8.32
C CYS A 111 -8.21 10.54 -7.40
N GLN A 112 -8.82 11.69 -7.10
CA GLN A 112 -8.17 12.78 -6.35
C GLN A 112 -7.78 12.38 -4.92
N LYS A 113 -8.55 11.49 -4.29
CA LYS A 113 -8.30 11.01 -2.92
C LYS A 113 -7.51 9.70 -2.90
N VAL A 114 -7.30 9.10 -4.05
CA VAL A 114 -6.71 7.76 -4.16
C VAL A 114 -5.20 7.85 -3.91
N GLY A 115 -4.69 6.96 -3.04
CA GLY A 115 -3.30 7.00 -2.57
C GLY A 115 -3.02 8.00 -1.44
N SER A 116 -4.01 8.82 -1.03
CA SER A 116 -3.88 9.67 0.16
C SER A 116 -4.00 8.84 1.45
N PHE A 117 -3.40 9.35 2.52
CA PHE A 117 -3.57 8.77 3.87
C PHE A 117 -5.05 8.64 4.24
N GLU A 118 -5.90 9.57 3.79
CA GLU A 118 -7.34 9.54 4.05
C GLU A 118 -8.04 8.35 3.36
N HIS A 119 -7.71 8.03 2.11
CA HIS A 119 -8.30 6.87 1.42
C HIS A 119 -7.81 5.54 2.00
N GLN A 120 -6.54 5.45 2.39
CA GLN A 120 -6.03 4.29 3.12
C GLN A 120 -6.69 4.17 4.51
N ALA A 121 -6.84 5.28 5.22
CA ALA A 121 -7.50 5.33 6.52
C ALA A 121 -9.00 5.01 6.42
N GLN A 122 -9.69 5.43 5.35
CA GLN A 122 -11.10 5.19 5.12
C GLN A 122 -11.36 3.75 4.68
N ALA A 123 -10.53 3.18 3.80
CA ALA A 123 -10.56 1.76 3.48
C ALA A 123 -10.31 0.89 4.72
N MET A 124 -9.34 1.27 5.56
CA MET A 124 -9.15 0.63 6.87
C MET A 124 -10.34 0.84 7.80
N ALA A 125 -10.90 2.05 7.88
CA ALA A 125 -12.05 2.36 8.72
C ALA A 125 -13.29 1.54 8.33
N SER A 126 -13.57 1.39 7.04
CA SER A 126 -14.66 0.54 6.53
C SER A 126 -14.41 -0.94 6.81
N ALA A 127 -13.15 -1.41 6.73
CA ALA A 127 -12.79 -2.76 7.16
C ALA A 127 -12.96 -2.96 8.69
N PHE A 128 -12.66 -1.94 9.49
CA PHE A 128 -12.93 -1.94 10.93
C PHE A 128 -14.43 -1.82 11.25
N GLU A 129 -15.20 -1.14 10.41
CA GLU A 129 -16.65 -1.01 10.53
C GLU A 129 -17.35 -2.33 10.20
N ALA A 130 -16.86 -3.09 9.21
CA ALA A 130 -17.25 -4.47 8.97
C ALA A 130 -16.90 -5.42 10.15
N LEU A 131 -15.97 -5.02 11.02
CA LEU A 131 -15.63 -5.71 12.27
C LEU A 131 -16.33 -5.11 13.50
N ARG A 132 -17.30 -4.19 13.35
CA ARG A 132 -18.07 -3.70 14.50
C ARG A 132 -18.88 -4.85 15.10
N PHE A 133 -18.48 -5.21 16.32
CA PHE A 133 -19.17 -6.14 17.20
C PHE A 133 -20.52 -5.57 17.66
N ASP A 134 -21.55 -5.70 16.84
CA ASP A 134 -22.94 -5.57 17.25
C ASP A 134 -23.35 -6.81 18.06
N ASN A 135 -22.94 -6.85 19.33
CA ASN A 135 -23.63 -7.57 20.41
C ASN A 135 -22.91 -7.36 21.75
N ARG A 136 -23.05 -6.17 22.36
CA ARG A 136 -22.56 -5.95 23.73
C ARG A 136 -23.60 -6.42 24.76
N ALA A 137 -23.68 -7.73 24.89
CA ALA A 137 -24.24 -8.37 26.08
C ALA A 137 -23.33 -8.12 27.29
N CYS A 138 -23.90 -7.77 28.44
CA CYS A 138 -23.16 -7.58 29.68
C CYS A 138 -22.44 -8.89 30.07
N PHE A 139 -21.11 -8.86 30.20
CA PHE A 139 -20.24 -10.00 30.56
C PHE A 139 -20.52 -10.64 31.94
N ARG A 140 -21.58 -10.22 32.65
CA ARG A 140 -22.07 -10.84 33.88
C ARG A 140 -23.45 -11.47 33.71
N CYS A 141 -24.38 -10.81 33.01
CA CYS A 141 -25.78 -11.27 32.92
C CYS A 141 -26.29 -11.52 31.50
N GLY A 142 -25.47 -11.30 30.48
CA GLY A 142 -25.83 -11.51 29.07
C GLY A 142 -26.80 -10.46 28.47
N LYS A 143 -27.35 -9.54 29.27
CA LYS A 143 -28.30 -8.53 28.80
C LYS A 143 -27.59 -7.31 28.21
N THR A 144 -28.13 -6.74 27.14
CA THR A 144 -27.60 -5.56 26.47
C THR A 144 -27.96 -4.26 27.22
N GLY A 145 -27.39 -3.13 26.84
CA GLY A 145 -27.74 -1.80 27.40
C GLY A 145 -26.96 -1.36 28.64
N HIS A 146 -26.03 -2.14 29.17
CA HIS A 146 -25.18 -1.74 30.31
C HIS A 146 -23.83 -2.49 30.36
N PHE A 147 -22.84 -1.90 31.04
CA PHE A 147 -21.54 -2.52 31.30
C PHE A 147 -21.55 -3.35 32.59
N LYS A 148 -20.63 -4.32 32.73
CA LYS A 148 -20.49 -5.23 33.90
C LYS A 148 -20.46 -4.50 35.26
N ARG A 149 -19.95 -3.27 35.29
CA ARG A 149 -19.88 -2.41 36.49
C ARG A 149 -21.22 -1.78 36.90
N ASN A 150 -22.14 -1.63 35.96
CA ASN A 150 -23.47 -1.03 36.16
C ASN A 150 -24.56 -2.10 36.02
N CYS A 151 -24.24 -3.35 36.34
CA CYS A 151 -25.17 -4.46 36.21
C CYS A 151 -26.19 -4.44 37.35
N PRO A 152 -27.50 -4.34 37.07
CA PRO A 152 -28.53 -4.26 38.11
C PRO A 152 -28.63 -5.52 38.97
N ASN A 153 -27.99 -6.64 38.55
CA ASN A 153 -27.98 -7.91 39.27
C ASN A 153 -26.77 -8.06 40.23
N CYS A 154 -26.17 -6.96 40.69
CA CYS A 154 -25.04 -6.98 41.62
C CYS A 154 -25.49 -7.35 43.05
N LYS A 155 -25.30 -8.62 43.46
CA LYS A 155 -25.15 -8.93 44.89
C LYS A 155 -23.70 -8.63 45.32
N PRO A 156 -23.47 -7.94 46.45
CA PRO A 156 -22.13 -7.69 46.95
C PRO A 156 -21.51 -8.99 47.46
N VAL A 157 -20.31 -9.32 46.98
CA VAL A 157 -19.46 -10.33 47.62
C VAL A 157 -18.56 -9.59 48.59
N ALA A 158 -18.61 -10.00 49.86
CA ALA A 158 -17.84 -9.43 50.96
C ALA A 158 -16.34 -9.49 50.65
N ARG A 159 -15.64 -8.37 50.85
CA ARG A 159 -14.17 -8.32 50.83
C ARG A 159 -13.69 -8.80 52.20
N THR A 160 -12.99 -9.93 52.24
CA THR A 160 -12.13 -10.28 53.36
C THR A 160 -10.76 -9.68 53.08
N ASP A 161 -10.39 -8.70 53.92
CA ASP A 161 -9.05 -8.15 53.98
C ASP A 161 -8.09 -9.20 54.56
N THR A 162 -7.00 -9.50 53.86
CA THR A 162 -5.81 -10.09 54.48
C THR A 162 -4.58 -9.51 53.79
N SER A 163 -3.74 -8.91 54.61
CA SER A 163 -2.47 -8.28 54.29
C SER A 163 -1.38 -9.30 53.99
N ALA A 164 -0.51 -8.91 53.06
CA ALA A 164 0.87 -9.37 52.84
C ALA A 164 1.12 -10.85 52.47
N SER A 165 1.47 -11.07 51.20
CA SER A 165 2.82 -11.55 50.82
C SER A 165 2.97 -11.56 49.30
N ALA A 166 4.07 -10.99 48.84
CA ALA A 166 4.46 -10.93 47.44
C ALA A 166 4.57 -12.34 46.86
N SER A 167 3.68 -12.68 45.93
CA SER A 167 3.83 -13.81 45.03
C SER A 167 4.11 -13.25 43.64
N HIS A 168 5.28 -13.57 43.12
CA HIS A 168 5.74 -13.29 41.77
C HIS A 168 4.73 -13.83 40.75
N ASP A 169 3.91 -12.97 40.17
CA ASP A 169 3.10 -13.32 39.01
C ASP A 169 3.83 -12.86 37.74
N ASN A 170 4.56 -13.83 37.15
CA ASN A 170 5.40 -13.69 35.97
C ASN A 170 4.56 -13.60 34.69
N SER A 171 3.63 -12.64 34.64
CA SER A 171 2.80 -12.38 33.47
C SER A 171 3.53 -11.45 32.50
N ASN A 172 3.85 -12.01 31.33
CA ASN A 172 4.45 -11.32 30.17
C ASN A 172 3.91 -9.89 30.04
N GLY A 173 4.79 -8.89 30.17
CA GLY A 173 4.50 -7.48 30.38
C GLY A 173 3.86 -6.73 29.21
N LEU A 174 2.70 -7.18 28.73
CA LEU A 174 1.85 -6.47 27.78
C LEU A 174 0.79 -5.70 28.56
N ARG A 175 1.11 -4.46 28.97
CA ARG A 175 0.15 -3.57 29.62
C ARG A 175 -0.46 -2.61 28.61
N GLY A 176 -1.79 -2.54 28.54
CA GLY A 176 -2.48 -1.44 27.89
C GLY A 176 -2.19 -0.12 28.61
N ARG A 177 -2.04 0.98 27.87
CA ARG A 177 -1.71 2.32 28.41
C ARG A 177 -2.69 2.81 29.49
N THR A 178 -3.94 2.34 29.45
CA THR A 178 -5.00 2.61 30.43
C THR A 178 -5.91 1.39 30.58
N ALA A 179 -6.69 1.32 31.67
CA ALA A 179 -7.64 0.22 31.94
C ALA A 179 -8.75 0.04 30.86
N GLY A 180 -8.86 0.95 29.90
CA GLY A 180 -9.79 0.88 28.76
C GLY A 180 -9.09 0.75 27.39
N SER A 181 -7.78 0.50 27.34
CA SER A 181 -7.04 0.41 26.08
C SER A 181 -7.38 -0.88 25.33
N ALA A 182 -7.98 -0.75 24.14
CA ALA A 182 -8.24 -1.86 23.22
C ALA A 182 -6.99 -2.35 22.48
N ARG A 183 -5.81 -1.79 22.76
CA ARG A 183 -4.56 -2.02 22.03
C ARG A 183 -3.41 -2.24 23.01
N MET A 184 -2.48 -3.11 22.63
CA MET A 184 -1.22 -3.34 23.34
C MET A 184 -0.09 -2.77 22.49
N ASP A 185 0.52 -1.69 22.94
CA ASP A 185 1.69 -1.13 22.25
C ASP A 185 2.88 -2.11 22.40
N VAL A 186 3.68 -2.27 21.35
CA VAL A 186 4.85 -3.17 21.32
C VAL A 186 6.10 -2.44 20.85
N THR A 187 7.25 -2.85 21.35
CA THR A 187 8.55 -2.24 21.06
C THR A 187 9.50 -3.21 20.35
N THR A 188 10.51 -2.66 19.68
CA THR A 188 11.60 -3.46 19.11
C THR A 188 12.43 -4.13 20.20
N ASP A 189 12.82 -5.38 19.99
CA ASP A 189 13.66 -6.15 20.93
C ASP A 189 15.16 -6.07 20.59
N ALA A 190 15.50 -5.53 19.41
CA ALA A 190 16.86 -5.28 18.96
C ALA A 190 16.97 -3.94 18.23
N GLU A 191 18.19 -3.42 18.15
CA GLU A 191 18.51 -2.33 17.23
C GLU A 191 18.54 -2.85 15.79
N VAL A 192 17.98 -2.08 14.87
CA VAL A 192 17.85 -2.47 13.46
C VAL A 192 18.29 -1.32 12.57
N ILE A 193 19.11 -1.63 11.58
CA ILE A 193 19.55 -0.70 10.55
C ILE A 193 18.96 -1.18 9.23
N ILE A 194 18.14 -0.35 8.60
CA ILE A 194 17.57 -0.61 7.29
C ILE A 194 18.44 0.11 6.27
N GLU A 195 19.17 -0.64 5.44
CA GLU A 195 20.11 -0.09 4.45
C GLU A 195 19.54 -0.02 3.03
N ASP A 196 18.40 -0.67 2.79
CA ASP A 196 17.75 -0.75 1.48
C ASP A 196 16.23 -0.57 1.58
N GLN A 197 15.56 -0.60 0.43
CA GLN A 197 14.09 -0.48 0.33
C GLN A 197 13.37 -1.84 0.41
N THR A 198 14.06 -2.91 0.83
CA THR A 198 13.44 -4.23 0.98
C THR A 198 12.68 -4.35 2.30
N ILE A 199 11.96 -5.46 2.49
CA ILE A 199 11.20 -5.72 3.72
C ILE A 199 12.12 -6.39 4.73
N HIS A 200 12.25 -5.76 5.89
CA HIS A 200 13.04 -6.26 7.01
C HIS A 200 12.14 -6.87 8.08
N ARG A 201 12.59 -7.98 8.69
CA ARG A 201 11.93 -8.59 9.83
C ARG A 201 12.56 -8.08 11.12
N VAL A 202 11.73 -7.60 12.04
CA VAL A 202 12.18 -7.03 13.31
C VAL A 202 11.52 -7.73 14.49
N PRO A 203 12.31 -8.30 15.41
CA PRO A 203 11.76 -8.93 16.61
C PRO A 203 11.14 -7.88 17.53
N LEU A 204 9.96 -8.17 18.04
CA LEU A 204 9.28 -7.34 19.02
C LEU A 204 9.43 -7.92 20.43
N ASN A 205 9.21 -7.09 21.44
CA ASN A 205 9.25 -7.48 22.86
C ASN A 205 8.04 -8.32 23.31
N ALA A 206 7.24 -8.82 22.37
CA ALA A 206 6.03 -9.59 22.62
C ALA A 206 6.19 -11.04 22.15
N ARG A 207 5.66 -11.98 22.92
CA ARG A 207 5.59 -13.41 22.57
C ARG A 207 4.14 -13.88 22.66
N GLY A 208 3.76 -14.73 21.73
CA GLY A 208 2.51 -15.46 21.85
C GLY A 208 2.65 -16.68 22.78
N PRO A 209 1.53 -17.30 23.18
CA PRO A 209 0.17 -16.88 22.88
C PRO A 209 -0.22 -15.61 23.67
N LEU A 210 -1.11 -14.79 23.11
CA LEU A 210 -1.56 -13.53 23.74
C LEU A 210 -2.52 -13.73 24.94
N GLY A 211 -2.93 -14.98 25.17
CA GLY A 211 -3.85 -15.37 26.24
C GLY A 211 -5.32 -15.29 25.82
N GLY A 212 -6.18 -16.05 26.50
CA GLY A 212 -7.63 -16.03 26.29
C GLY A 212 -8.13 -16.49 24.92
N GLY A 213 -7.31 -17.23 24.16
CA GLY A 213 -7.63 -17.68 22.80
C GLY A 213 -7.74 -16.52 21.79
N LEU A 214 -7.12 -15.38 22.09
CA LEU A 214 -7.17 -14.19 21.24
C LEU A 214 -6.07 -14.22 20.18
N SER A 215 -6.47 -13.96 18.95
CA SER A 215 -5.57 -13.54 17.88
C SER A 215 -5.34 -12.03 18.00
N ALA A 216 -4.36 -11.48 17.27
CA ALA A 216 -4.21 -10.04 17.17
C ALA A 216 -3.78 -9.58 15.79
N LEU A 217 -4.19 -8.36 15.44
CA LEU A 217 -3.69 -7.64 14.28
C LEU A 217 -2.51 -6.78 14.73
N LEU A 218 -1.33 -7.03 14.17
CA LEU A 218 -0.15 -6.18 14.31
C LEU A 218 -0.26 -5.02 13.31
N LEU A 219 -0.21 -3.80 13.81
CA LEU A 219 -0.33 -2.57 13.02
C LEU A 219 0.79 -1.59 13.33
N GLY A 220 1.22 -0.83 12.32
CA GLY A 220 2.10 0.32 12.53
C GLY A 220 1.45 1.43 13.35
N ARG A 221 2.29 2.25 13.98
CA ARG A 221 1.86 3.48 14.66
C ARG A 221 1.96 4.65 13.68
N SER A 222 0.90 5.45 13.60
CA SER A 222 0.88 6.64 12.71
C SER A 222 2.03 7.61 12.95
N SER A 223 2.43 7.77 14.22
CA SER A 223 3.59 8.61 14.62
C SER A 223 4.92 8.14 14.03
N VAL A 224 5.03 6.87 13.68
CA VAL A 224 6.24 6.25 13.12
C VAL A 224 6.16 6.24 11.60
N THR A 225 4.98 6.01 11.03
CA THR A 225 4.70 6.20 9.60
C THR A 225 4.99 7.62 9.13
N LEU A 226 4.64 8.64 9.91
CA LEU A 226 5.00 10.04 9.61
C LEU A 226 6.51 10.29 9.52
N LYS A 227 7.33 9.45 10.14
CA LYS A 227 8.80 9.52 10.08
C LYS A 227 9.37 8.71 8.90
N GLY A 228 8.53 8.17 8.03
CA GLY A 228 8.95 7.39 6.87
C GLY A 228 9.23 5.92 7.16
N LEU A 229 8.84 5.39 8.32
CA LEU A 229 8.96 3.97 8.63
C LEU A 229 7.59 3.28 8.62
N PHE A 230 7.43 2.30 7.75
CA PHE A 230 6.18 1.59 7.55
C PHE A 230 6.25 0.20 8.16
N VAL A 231 5.28 -0.13 9.02
CA VAL A 231 5.06 -1.50 9.49
C VAL A 231 3.94 -2.10 8.65
N LEU A 232 4.22 -3.21 7.98
CA LEU A 232 3.22 -3.95 7.23
C LEU A 232 2.27 -4.66 8.20
N PRO A 233 0.94 -4.57 7.99
CA PRO A 233 -0.02 -5.28 8.82
C PRO A 233 0.21 -6.79 8.82
N GLY A 234 -0.02 -7.44 9.95
CA GLY A 234 0.11 -8.89 10.08
C GLY A 234 -0.87 -9.47 11.09
N VAL A 235 -1.26 -10.73 10.90
CA VAL A 235 -2.09 -11.46 11.86
C VAL A 235 -1.19 -12.33 12.75
N VAL A 236 -1.43 -12.26 14.05
CA VAL A 236 -0.84 -13.13 15.06
C VAL A 236 -1.94 -14.08 15.51
N ASP A 237 -1.77 -15.36 15.20
CA ASP A 237 -2.76 -16.37 15.55
C ASP A 237 -2.77 -16.67 17.05
N ALA A 238 -3.92 -17.16 17.54
CA ALA A 238 -4.14 -17.36 18.98
C ALA A 238 -3.26 -18.47 19.57
N ASP A 239 -2.87 -19.43 18.72
CA ASP A 239 -2.01 -20.59 18.99
C ASP A 239 -0.53 -20.33 18.65
N TYR A 240 -0.16 -19.10 18.29
CA TYR A 240 1.22 -18.76 17.99
C TYR A 240 2.07 -18.76 19.26
N GLU A 241 3.11 -19.61 19.33
CA GLU A 241 3.98 -19.77 20.52
C GLU A 241 5.37 -19.09 20.38
N GLY A 242 5.54 -18.25 19.35
CA GLY A 242 6.82 -17.62 19.02
C GLY A 242 6.97 -16.17 19.47
N GLN A 243 8.17 -15.62 19.24
CA GLN A 243 8.38 -14.18 19.29
C GLN A 243 7.66 -13.51 18.14
N ILE A 244 6.87 -12.48 18.44
CA ILE A 244 6.17 -11.72 17.42
C ILE A 244 7.19 -10.89 16.66
N GLN A 245 7.09 -10.92 15.33
CA GLN A 245 7.98 -10.21 14.41
C GLN A 245 7.16 -9.16 13.66
N ALA A 246 7.69 -7.96 13.51
CA ALA A 246 7.16 -6.94 12.60
C ALA A 246 7.85 -7.05 11.24
N MET A 247 7.09 -6.88 10.17
CA MET A 247 7.66 -6.60 8.85
C MET A 247 7.68 -5.10 8.65
N ILE A 248 8.84 -4.55 8.32
CA ILE A 248 9.02 -3.11 8.16
C ILE A 248 9.76 -2.77 6.87
N TRP A 249 9.50 -1.60 6.33
CA TRP A 249 10.25 -1.04 5.21
C TRP A 249 10.25 0.50 5.28
N THR A 250 11.17 1.12 4.55
CA THR A 250 11.26 2.58 4.41
C THR A 250 11.63 2.94 2.97
N PRO A 251 11.04 4.01 2.39
CA PRO A 251 11.43 4.48 1.06
C PRO A 251 12.77 5.22 1.06
N SER A 252 13.27 5.65 2.23
CA SER A 252 14.45 6.50 2.36
C SER A 252 15.51 5.89 3.29
N PRO A 253 16.15 4.76 2.92
CA PRO A 253 17.29 4.23 3.66
C PRO A 253 18.53 5.16 3.55
N PRO A 254 19.48 5.13 4.51
CA PRO A 254 19.49 4.26 5.69
C PRO A 254 18.56 4.77 6.81
N PHE A 255 17.93 3.86 7.54
CA PHE A 255 17.05 4.18 8.68
C PHE A 255 17.41 3.33 9.90
N VAL A 256 17.74 3.98 11.02
CA VAL A 256 18.13 3.31 12.27
C VAL A 256 16.96 3.30 13.25
N ILE A 257 16.68 2.12 13.80
CA ILE A 257 15.65 1.89 14.81
C ILE A 257 16.32 1.39 16.08
N PRO A 258 16.46 2.23 17.11
CA PRO A 258 16.98 1.80 18.40
C PRO A 258 16.14 0.68 19.01
N LYS A 259 16.77 -0.19 19.81
CA LYS A 259 16.06 -1.16 20.66
C LYS A 259 15.08 -0.42 21.59
N GLY A 260 13.90 -0.99 21.81
CA GLY A 260 12.85 -0.40 22.65
C GLY A 260 11.98 0.64 21.93
N SER A 261 12.17 0.82 20.62
CA SER A 261 11.37 1.76 19.84
C SER A 261 9.93 1.28 19.68
N TRP A 262 8.98 2.15 19.99
CA TRP A 262 7.55 1.90 19.84
C TRP A 262 7.11 2.02 18.37
N ILE A 263 7.27 0.95 17.59
CA ILE A 263 7.00 0.96 16.15
C ILE A 263 5.62 0.44 15.77
N ALA A 264 5.03 -0.44 16.60
CA ALA A 264 3.80 -1.14 16.29
C ALA A 264 2.87 -1.26 17.51
N GLN A 265 1.65 -1.70 17.24
CA GLN A 265 0.60 -1.97 18.23
C GLN A 265 -0.14 -3.25 17.84
N LEU A 266 -0.57 -4.02 18.84
CA LEU A 266 -1.42 -5.20 18.67
C LEU A 266 -2.87 -4.84 18.99
N VAL A 267 -3.78 -5.24 18.10
CA VAL A 267 -5.23 -5.13 18.28
C VAL A 267 -5.81 -6.54 18.44
N PRO A 268 -6.08 -7.00 19.68
CA PRO A 268 -6.60 -8.34 19.92
C PRO A 268 -8.04 -8.51 19.41
N PHE A 269 -8.34 -9.68 18.86
CA PHE A 269 -9.67 -10.09 18.41
C PHE A 269 -9.87 -11.59 18.61
N ARG A 270 -11.13 -12.05 18.65
CA ARG A 270 -11.45 -13.49 18.63
C ARG A 270 -11.54 -13.97 17.20
N SER A 271 -10.78 -15.01 16.85
CA SER A 271 -10.93 -15.68 15.57
C SER A 271 -12.30 -16.36 15.49
N GLN A 272 -12.98 -16.23 14.34
CA GLN A 272 -14.24 -16.91 14.04
C GLN A 272 -14.03 -18.13 13.12
N VAL A 273 -12.78 -18.45 12.82
CA VAL A 273 -12.44 -19.60 11.96
C VAL A 273 -12.57 -20.89 12.78
N PRO A 274 -13.26 -21.94 12.27
CA PRO A 274 -13.37 -23.22 12.96
C PRO A 274 -11.98 -23.79 13.26
N VAL A 275 -11.76 -24.21 14.50
CA VAL A 275 -10.52 -24.89 14.89
C VAL A 275 -10.44 -26.21 14.12
N THR A 276 -9.48 -26.31 13.22
CA THR A 276 -9.04 -27.59 12.64
C THR A 276 -7.91 -28.14 13.50
N ASP A 277 -7.73 -29.47 13.49
CA ASP A 277 -6.82 -30.17 14.41
C ASP A 277 -5.43 -29.51 14.51
N SER A 278 -4.94 -29.40 15.74
CA SER A 278 -3.77 -28.62 16.13
C SER A 278 -2.47 -29.19 15.54
N VAL A 279 -2.11 -28.72 14.34
CA VAL A 279 -0.76 -28.89 13.83
C VAL A 279 0.17 -28.01 14.67
N LYS A 280 1.12 -28.62 15.40
CA LYS A 280 2.15 -27.89 16.15
C LYS A 280 2.91 -26.94 15.20
N ARG A 281 2.67 -25.65 15.33
CA ARG A 281 3.33 -24.62 14.51
C ARG A 281 4.75 -24.36 15.00
N GLY A 282 5.69 -24.23 14.07
CA GLY A 282 7.10 -23.99 14.37
C GLY A 282 7.41 -22.57 14.88
N LYS A 283 8.62 -22.36 15.39
CA LYS A 283 9.10 -21.09 15.98
C LYS A 283 9.46 -19.99 14.95
N GLY A 284 9.25 -20.24 13.66
CA GLY A 284 9.74 -19.39 12.55
C GLY A 284 8.94 -18.11 12.27
N GLY A 285 7.77 -17.93 12.88
CA GLY A 285 6.87 -16.80 12.60
C GLY A 285 6.09 -16.94 11.28
N PHE A 286 5.01 -16.14 11.15
CA PHE A 286 4.19 -15.97 9.94
C PHE A 286 3.47 -17.21 9.37
N GLY A 287 3.35 -18.28 10.14
CA GLY A 287 2.32 -19.27 9.88
C GLY A 287 2.47 -20.12 8.61
N SER A 288 3.71 -20.35 8.14
CA SER A 288 4.00 -21.16 6.97
C SER A 288 3.75 -22.66 7.23
N THR A 289 2.51 -23.10 7.02
CA THR A 289 2.10 -24.52 7.07
C THR A 289 1.97 -25.12 5.66
N GLY A 290 2.64 -24.54 4.66
CA GLY A 290 2.65 -25.01 3.28
C GLY A 290 4.08 -25.22 2.76
N THR A 291 4.21 -25.93 1.64
CA THR A 291 5.47 -26.04 0.89
C THR A 291 6.07 -24.66 0.68
N PRO A 292 7.39 -24.46 0.91
CA PRO A 292 8.01 -23.15 0.78
C PRO A 292 7.83 -22.64 -0.65
N LEU A 293 7.07 -21.55 -0.80
CA LEU A 293 6.95 -20.86 -2.08
C LEU A 293 8.18 -19.99 -2.26
N ILE A 294 9.05 -20.36 -3.20
CA ILE A 294 10.22 -19.57 -3.59
C ILE A 294 9.80 -18.73 -4.79
N LEU A 295 9.73 -17.42 -4.62
CA LEU A 295 9.44 -16.47 -5.69
C LEU A 295 10.71 -15.70 -6.04
N TRP A 296 11.03 -15.65 -7.32
CA TRP A 296 12.08 -14.78 -7.86
C TRP A 296 11.42 -13.63 -8.61
N ALA A 297 11.66 -12.41 -8.13
CA ALA A 297 11.26 -11.18 -8.81
C ALA A 297 12.51 -10.40 -9.20
N GLN A 298 12.52 -9.83 -10.40
CA GLN A 298 13.57 -8.92 -10.86
C GLN A 298 12.97 -7.91 -11.85
N THR A 299 13.63 -6.77 -12.00
CA THR A 299 13.28 -5.80 -13.05
C THR A 299 13.62 -6.39 -14.41
N VAL A 300 12.71 -6.24 -15.38
CA VAL A 300 12.92 -6.68 -16.77
C VAL A 300 14.11 -5.93 -17.36
N GLN A 301 15.08 -6.66 -17.90
CA GLN A 301 16.29 -6.12 -18.53
C GLN A 301 16.32 -6.55 -20.00
N SER A 302 17.21 -5.96 -20.81
CA SER A 302 17.42 -6.36 -22.21
C SER A 302 18.09 -7.73 -22.38
N GLN A 303 18.47 -8.37 -21.27
CA GLN A 303 19.15 -9.66 -21.26
C GLN A 303 18.25 -10.68 -20.60
N TRP A 304 18.37 -11.93 -21.04
CA TRP A 304 17.55 -13.00 -20.49
C TRP A 304 17.80 -13.16 -18.99
N PRO A 305 16.72 -13.09 -18.18
CA PRO A 305 16.86 -13.19 -16.74
C PRO A 305 17.40 -14.57 -16.34
N MET A 306 18.58 -14.58 -15.70
CA MET A 306 19.23 -15.77 -15.16
C MET A 306 19.57 -15.59 -13.67
N LEU A 307 19.12 -16.50 -12.81
CA LEU A 307 19.46 -16.54 -11.39
C LEU A 307 20.17 -17.84 -11.07
N THR A 308 21.39 -17.74 -10.54
CA THR A 308 22.08 -18.90 -9.95
C THR A 308 21.77 -18.92 -8.47
N CYS A 309 21.09 -19.96 -8.00
CA CYS A 309 20.75 -20.13 -6.60
C CYS A 309 21.38 -21.41 -6.05
N THR A 310 21.81 -21.34 -4.79
CA THR A 310 22.41 -22.47 -4.09
C THR A 310 21.39 -22.99 -3.08
N LEU A 311 20.94 -24.22 -3.29
CA LEU A 311 20.03 -24.91 -2.40
C LEU A 311 20.85 -25.70 -1.36
N SER A 312 20.72 -25.34 -0.09
CA SER A 312 21.28 -26.10 1.03
C SER A 312 20.15 -26.67 1.88
N ASN A 313 19.91 -27.97 1.78
CA ASN A 313 19.14 -28.69 2.78
C ASN A 313 20.14 -29.02 3.89
N GLY A 314 19.97 -28.52 5.10
CA GLY A 314 20.98 -28.44 6.19
C GLY A 314 21.72 -29.72 6.63
N GLN A 315 21.64 -30.83 5.89
CA GLN A 315 22.42 -32.06 6.05
C GLN A 315 23.04 -32.59 4.74
N GLY A 316 23.03 -31.84 3.65
CA GLY A 316 23.59 -32.27 2.35
C GLY A 316 24.53 -31.24 1.69
N THR A 317 25.32 -31.69 0.72
CA THR A 317 26.16 -30.81 -0.10
C THR A 317 25.29 -29.79 -0.84
N PRO A 318 25.62 -28.48 -0.80
CA PRO A 318 24.85 -27.46 -1.47
C PRO A 318 24.77 -27.73 -2.97
N ARG A 319 23.57 -27.66 -3.55
CA ARG A 319 23.35 -27.81 -4.99
C ARG A 319 23.15 -26.45 -5.63
N THR A 320 23.97 -26.13 -6.61
CA THR A 320 23.78 -24.93 -7.42
C THR A 320 22.81 -25.25 -8.55
N ILE A 321 21.73 -24.48 -8.64
CA ILE A 321 20.74 -24.53 -9.72
C ILE A 321 20.72 -23.20 -10.45
N LYS A 322 20.48 -23.24 -11.76
CA LYS A 322 20.25 -22.05 -12.58
C LYS A 322 18.77 -21.97 -12.91
N LEU A 323 18.13 -20.89 -12.47
CA LEU A 323 16.77 -20.53 -12.85
C LEU A 323 16.84 -19.57 -14.02
N GLN A 324 16.04 -19.86 -15.04
CA GLN A 324 15.88 -19.06 -16.23
C GLN A 324 14.46 -18.50 -16.22
N GLY A 325 14.31 -17.19 -16.39
CA GLY A 325 12.98 -16.58 -16.44
C GLY A 325 12.22 -17.03 -17.70
N MET A 326 10.91 -17.18 -17.56
CA MET A 326 10.03 -17.70 -18.64
C MET A 326 9.69 -16.66 -19.72
N ILE A 327 10.10 -15.40 -19.53
CA ILE A 327 9.73 -14.28 -20.40
C ILE A 327 10.95 -13.88 -21.20
N ASP A 328 10.80 -13.91 -22.53
CA ASP A 328 11.72 -13.29 -23.47
C ASP A 328 11.42 -11.79 -23.55
N THR A 329 12.47 -10.96 -23.51
CA THR A 329 12.37 -9.49 -23.42
C THR A 329 12.62 -8.83 -24.75
#